data_AF-A0A8C2DSN5-F1
#
_entry.id   AF-A0A8C2DSN5-F1
#
_cell.length_a   1.000
_cell.length_b   1.000
_cell.length_c   1.000
_cell.angle_alpha   90.00
_cell.angle_beta   90.00
_cell.angle_gamma   90.00
#
_symmetry.space_group_name_H-M   'P 1'
#
loop_
_entity.id
_entity.type
_entity.pdbx_description
1 polymer ?
#
loop_
_entity_poly.entity_id
_entity_poly.type
_entity_poly.pdbx_seq_one_letter_code
_entity_poly.pdbx_strand_id
1 'polypeptide(L)'
;MIFIAAVDTAEAVDLCPEFSLYLKPISRITVSVALPHLKTPGKSISNWEVMERLKAMVHPEQFSSLRISKSSMDYLRFEGEVENRSAVKRSLAKLEGKSIKLSGFTDVLKIRAVEHKTDFPTRHDWDSFFRDAKDMNETVPGERPDTIHLEGLPCKWFSMKDGAPDRPSEEVLRTVFQRFGKIRNVDIPMLDPYREEMTGKNFNTFSFGGHLNFEGFVQYQDHTGFVRAMDSLRGMKLMFKGDDGKAVACSIKVTFDTTKHLSDSSLKKRQQERLKLQELEKQREEQKRREKEEEERRREEERYCRSLFCKLKEKEEKKTQKKLKKQQEEEQKNLQLKISTEERKLLLAQRNLESIRLIAELLSRAKVHFITNITCFLSHSTAIAAGHYEMWNPVIKREFSVYCGMPRNFKALHDNPPKFGLRNHNRHKST
;
A
#
# COMPACT_ATOMS: atom_id res chain seq x y z
N MET A 1 20.02 20.15 11.84
CA MET A 1 19.75 21.58 12.14
C MET A 1 20.41 21.92 13.46
N ILE A 2 21.18 23.03 13.54
CA ILE A 2 21.77 23.48 14.81
C ILE A 2 20.87 24.57 15.36
N PHE A 3 19.87 24.19 16.15
CA PHE A 3 19.19 25.13 17.03
C PHE A 3 20.17 25.46 18.16
N ILE A 4 20.47 26.75 18.33
CA ILE A 4 21.31 27.20 19.43
C ILE A 4 20.37 27.72 20.51
N ALA A 5 20.46 27.12 21.71
CA ALA A 5 19.76 27.66 22.86
C ALA A 5 20.21 29.11 23.09
N ALA A 6 19.25 30.03 23.11
CA ALA A 6 19.53 31.43 23.40
C ALA A 6 19.44 31.64 24.91
N VAL A 7 20.58 31.51 25.60
CA VAL A 7 20.67 31.70 27.06
C VAL A 7 20.43 33.16 27.43
N ASP A 8 20.98 34.08 26.64
CA ASP A 8 20.73 35.51 26.78
C ASP A 8 19.77 36.02 25.70
N THR A 9 18.73 36.74 26.12
CA THR A 9 17.75 37.40 25.25
C THR A 9 17.93 38.92 25.18
N ALA A 10 18.96 39.46 25.85
CA ALA A 10 19.39 40.84 25.67
C ALA A 10 19.74 41.09 24.19
N GLU A 11 19.36 42.27 23.68
CA GLU A 11 19.48 42.69 22.27
C GLU A 11 18.43 42.07 21.31
N ALA A 12 17.48 41.27 21.79
CA ALA A 12 16.38 40.80 20.94
C ALA A 12 15.41 41.94 20.57
N VAL A 13 15.13 42.08 19.28
CA VAL A 13 14.17 43.03 18.73
C VAL A 13 12.90 42.28 18.33
N ASP A 14 11.73 42.82 18.69
CA ASP A 14 10.45 42.20 18.36
C ASP A 14 10.28 42.13 16.83
N LEU A 15 10.02 40.94 16.32
CA LEU A 15 9.58 40.75 14.95
C LEU A 15 8.06 40.65 14.92
N CYS A 16 7.52 39.61 15.55
CA CYS A 16 6.10 39.39 15.67
C CYS A 16 5.78 38.75 17.03
N PRO A 17 5.34 39.55 18.02
CA PRO A 17 5.00 39.06 19.35
C PRO A 17 3.88 38.02 19.34
N GLU A 18 2.93 38.10 18.40
CA GLU A 18 1.80 37.17 18.28
C GLU A 18 2.23 35.70 18.06
N PHE A 19 3.36 35.52 17.38
CA PHE A 19 3.98 34.21 17.12
C PHE A 19 5.25 34.00 17.96
N SER A 20 5.49 34.83 18.98
CA SER A 20 6.69 34.78 19.82
C SER A 20 8.00 34.80 19.04
N LEU A 21 8.03 35.55 17.92
CA LEU A 21 9.19 35.69 17.04
C LEU A 21 9.92 37.01 17.26
N TYR A 22 11.24 36.91 17.33
CA TYR A 22 12.16 38.00 17.62
C TYR A 22 13.39 37.90 16.69
N LEU A 23 14.07 39.01 16.46
CA LEU A 23 15.35 39.07 15.77
C LEU A 23 16.46 39.31 16.79
N LYS A 24 17.51 38.48 16.76
CA LYS A 24 18.71 38.67 17.58
C LYS A 24 19.91 38.97 16.68
N PRO A 25 20.76 39.96 17.00
CA PRO A 25 22.00 40.19 16.25
C PRO A 25 22.90 38.96 16.20
N ILE A 26 23.41 38.65 15.01
CA ILE A 26 24.43 37.63 14.81
C ILE A 26 25.77 38.22 15.25
N SER A 27 26.34 37.61 16.27
CA SER A 27 27.62 38.02 16.86
C SER A 27 28.66 36.95 16.56
N ARG A 28 29.38 37.09 15.44
CA ARG A 28 30.38 36.11 14.97
C ARG A 28 31.78 36.68 14.90
N ILE A 29 32.76 35.85 15.22
CA ILE A 29 34.19 36.14 15.18
C ILE A 29 34.85 35.11 14.29
N THR A 30 35.72 35.56 13.38
CA THR A 30 36.62 34.69 12.65
C THR A 30 37.98 34.71 13.31
N VAL A 31 38.47 33.56 13.74
CA VAL A 31 39.79 33.40 14.38
C VAL A 31 40.68 32.59 13.47
N SER A 32 41.76 33.18 12.97
CA SER A 32 42.78 32.52 12.15
C SER A 32 44.03 32.30 12.98
N VAL A 33 44.43 31.05 13.15
CA VAL A 33 45.63 30.62 13.86
C VAL A 33 46.68 30.25 12.82
N ALA A 34 47.81 30.96 12.80
CA ALA A 34 48.93 30.65 11.91
C ALA A 34 49.65 29.40 12.42
N LEU A 35 49.79 28.40 11.55
CA LEU A 35 50.51 27.16 11.83
C LEU A 35 51.98 27.31 11.41
N PRO A 36 52.93 26.69 12.13
CA PRO A 36 54.33 26.75 11.78
C PRO A 36 54.63 25.71 10.70
N HIS A 37 55.63 25.98 9.86
CA HIS A 37 56.16 24.97 8.94
C HIS A 37 56.91 23.91 9.75
N LEU A 38 56.22 22.81 10.03
CA LEU A 38 56.73 21.71 10.84
C LEU A 38 57.97 21.10 10.19
N LYS A 39 59.14 21.31 10.80
CA LYS A 39 60.43 20.78 10.31
C LYS A 39 60.60 19.27 10.49
N THR A 40 59.72 18.63 11.26
CA THR A 40 59.79 17.19 11.57
C THR A 40 58.61 16.46 10.93
N PRO A 41 58.84 15.50 10.01
CA PRO A 41 57.77 14.72 9.41
C PRO A 41 57.08 13.85 10.46
N GLY A 42 55.74 13.80 10.42
CA GLY A 42 54.91 12.95 11.28
C GLY A 42 54.33 13.62 12.54
N LYS A 43 54.75 14.84 12.89
CA LYS A 43 54.04 15.65 13.91
C LYS A 43 52.89 16.40 13.25
N SER A 44 51.71 16.38 13.86
CA SER A 44 50.55 17.15 13.43
C SER A 44 49.98 17.94 14.61
N ILE A 45 49.43 19.12 14.33
CA ILE A 45 48.77 19.95 15.35
C ILE A 45 47.33 19.49 15.47
N SER A 46 46.89 19.18 16.70
CA SER A 46 45.50 18.80 16.94
C SER A 46 44.57 20.00 16.87
N ASN A 47 43.62 19.95 15.94
CA ASN A 47 42.57 20.95 15.80
C ASN A 47 41.78 21.18 17.10
N TRP A 48 41.55 20.10 17.87
CA TRP A 48 40.86 20.16 19.14
C TRP A 48 41.67 20.88 20.22
N GLU A 49 43.00 20.63 20.30
CA GLU A 49 43.87 21.32 21.25
C GLU A 49 43.88 22.83 20.99
N VAL A 50 43.95 23.24 19.72
CA VAL A 50 43.86 24.67 19.34
C VAL A 50 42.48 25.23 19.74
N MET A 51 41.40 24.49 19.51
CA MET A 51 40.05 24.89 19.87
C MET A 51 39.88 25.11 21.39
N GLU A 52 40.38 24.19 22.22
CA GLU A 52 40.30 24.31 23.68
C GLU A 52 41.15 25.47 24.20
N ARG A 53 42.34 25.70 23.62
CA ARG A 53 43.17 26.87 23.95
C ARG A 53 42.44 28.17 23.62
N LEU A 54 41.75 28.24 22.48
CA LEU A 54 40.94 29.41 22.12
C LEU A 54 39.79 29.64 23.09
N LYS A 55 39.08 28.58 23.53
CA LYS A 55 38.02 28.70 24.55
C LYS A 55 38.58 29.20 25.88
N ALA A 56 39.70 28.64 26.33
CA ALA A 56 40.35 29.04 27.58
C ALA A 56 40.79 30.52 27.57
N MET A 57 41.26 31.03 26.43
CA MET A 57 41.67 32.43 26.29
C MET A 57 40.53 33.43 26.37
N VAL A 58 39.31 33.01 26.03
CA VAL A 58 38.13 33.88 25.97
C VAL A 58 37.39 33.94 27.31
N HIS A 59 37.67 33.03 28.24
CA HIS A 59 37.05 33.00 29.58
C HIS A 59 37.12 34.37 30.31
N PRO A 60 36.05 34.84 30.99
CA PRO A 60 34.78 34.14 31.28
C PRO A 60 33.76 34.11 30.14
N GLU A 61 34.00 34.81 29.03
CA GLU A 61 33.13 34.70 27.86
C GLU A 61 33.19 33.30 27.24
N GLN A 62 32.06 32.84 26.70
CA GLN A 62 31.93 31.52 26.08
C GLN A 62 31.47 31.64 24.63
N PHE A 63 31.95 30.74 23.78
CA PHE A 63 31.43 30.58 22.43
C PHE A 63 30.16 29.74 22.48
N SER A 64 29.04 30.26 21.95
CA SER A 64 27.81 29.48 21.76
C SER A 64 27.99 28.39 20.72
N SER A 65 28.85 28.64 19.73
CA SER A 65 29.28 27.65 18.75
C SER A 65 30.69 28.00 18.27
N LEU A 66 31.58 27.01 18.17
CA LEU A 66 32.92 27.20 17.64
C LEU A 66 33.21 26.08 16.65
N ARG A 67 33.35 26.42 15.36
CA ARG A 67 33.57 25.46 14.28
C ARG A 67 34.80 25.82 13.45
N ILE A 68 35.37 24.82 12.79
CA ILE A 68 36.46 25.03 11.83
C ILE A 68 35.83 25.37 10.49
N SER A 69 36.17 26.55 9.96
CA SER A 69 35.72 27.03 8.65
C SER A 69 36.67 26.59 7.54
N LYS A 70 37.99 26.66 7.79
CA LYS A 70 39.01 26.26 6.81
C LYS A 70 40.25 25.74 7.53
N SER A 71 40.79 24.62 7.06
CA SER A 71 42.05 24.06 7.53
C SER A 71 43.04 23.99 6.37
N SER A 72 44.25 24.51 6.56
CA SER A 72 45.35 24.48 5.60
C SER A 72 46.64 24.12 6.33
N MET A 73 47.74 23.92 5.58
CA MET A 73 49.06 23.69 6.17
C MET A 73 49.58 24.93 6.91
N ASP A 74 49.18 26.13 6.46
CA ASP A 74 49.72 27.40 6.96
C ASP A 74 48.83 28.05 8.03
N TYR A 75 47.54 27.72 8.08
CA TYR A 75 46.62 28.29 9.05
C TYR A 75 45.37 27.44 9.28
N LEU A 76 44.79 27.61 10.47
CA LEU A 76 43.50 27.09 10.85
C LEU A 76 42.54 28.25 11.10
N ARG A 77 41.42 28.30 10.36
CA ARG A 77 40.39 29.33 10.50
C ARG A 77 39.17 28.74 11.21
N PHE A 78 38.83 29.35 12.33
CA PHE A 78 37.65 29.08 13.13
C PHE A 78 36.60 30.17 12.93
N GLU A 79 35.34 29.76 12.99
CA GLU A 79 34.18 30.64 13.09
C GLU A 79 33.53 30.39 14.45
N GLY A 80 33.57 31.40 15.31
CA GLY A 80 33.00 31.38 16.65
C GLY A 80 31.80 32.30 16.73
N GLU A 81 30.63 31.77 17.09
CA GLU A 81 29.47 32.56 17.47
C GLU A 81 29.50 32.80 18.98
N VAL A 82 29.34 34.07 19.39
CA VAL A 82 29.26 34.49 20.79
C VAL A 82 27.87 35.06 21.07
N GLU A 83 27.53 35.20 22.33
CA GLU A 83 26.15 35.49 22.73
C GLU A 83 25.67 36.87 22.27
N ASN A 84 26.48 37.92 22.50
CA ASN A 84 26.11 39.33 22.27
C ASN A 84 27.26 40.15 21.64
N ARG A 85 26.93 41.32 21.08
CA ARG A 85 27.92 42.22 20.45
C ARG A 85 28.97 42.73 21.44
N SER A 86 28.61 42.93 22.71
CA SER A 86 29.58 43.32 23.73
C SER A 86 30.61 42.23 24.02
N ALA A 87 30.18 40.95 23.98
CA ALA A 87 31.07 39.81 24.11
C ALA A 87 32.03 39.71 22.91
N VAL A 88 31.58 40.04 21.69
CA VAL A 88 32.46 40.10 20.50
C VAL A 88 33.66 41.00 20.76
N LYS A 89 33.42 42.24 21.22
CA LYS A 89 34.50 43.20 21.48
C LYS A 89 35.47 42.71 22.57
N ARG A 90 34.95 42.11 23.64
CA ARG A 90 35.78 41.56 24.73
C ARG A 90 36.60 40.34 24.27
N SER A 91 35.99 39.42 23.52
CA SER A 91 36.66 38.26 22.95
C SER A 91 37.73 38.67 21.93
N LEU A 92 37.46 39.66 21.07
CA LEU A 92 38.44 40.20 20.12
C LEU A 92 39.64 40.80 20.83
N ALA A 93 39.43 41.63 21.86
CA ALA A 93 40.52 42.20 22.66
C ALA A 93 41.38 41.10 23.35
N LYS A 94 40.79 39.94 23.65
CA LYS A 94 41.49 38.81 24.24
C LYS A 94 42.19 37.90 23.24
N LEU A 95 41.83 37.92 21.96
CA LEU A 95 42.35 37.00 20.96
C LEU A 95 43.28 37.67 19.96
N GLU A 96 42.99 38.91 19.57
CA GLU A 96 43.72 39.60 18.52
C GLU A 96 45.17 39.87 18.93
N GLY A 97 46.11 39.51 18.04
CA GLY A 97 47.55 39.70 18.25
C GLY A 97 48.17 38.80 19.32
N LYS A 98 47.40 37.89 19.93
CA LYS A 98 47.92 36.96 20.94
C LYS A 98 48.50 35.70 20.31
N SER A 99 49.13 34.89 21.16
CA SER A 99 49.86 33.71 20.77
C SER A 99 49.50 32.51 21.64
N ILE A 100 49.42 31.32 21.04
CA ILE A 100 49.22 30.05 21.73
C ILE A 100 50.50 29.22 21.61
N LYS A 101 50.93 28.65 22.74
CA LYS A 101 51.94 27.61 22.78
C LYS A 101 51.25 26.27 22.99
N LEU A 102 51.45 25.34 22.06
CA LEU A 102 50.92 23.98 22.14
C LEU A 102 51.91 23.04 22.84
N SER A 103 51.37 21.99 23.43
CA SER A 103 52.21 20.95 24.03
C SER A 103 52.98 20.20 22.93
N GLY A 104 54.29 19.98 23.11
CA GLY A 104 55.12 19.26 22.13
C GLY A 104 55.63 20.06 20.93
N PHE A 105 55.33 21.37 20.84
CA PHE A 105 55.86 22.28 19.82
C PHE A 105 56.65 23.44 20.45
N THR A 106 57.81 23.77 19.85
CA THR A 106 58.62 24.94 20.24
C THR A 106 58.06 26.24 19.68
N ASP A 107 57.42 26.14 18.52
CA ASP A 107 56.94 27.29 17.77
C ASP A 107 55.64 27.83 18.36
N VAL A 108 55.53 29.15 18.35
CA VAL A 108 54.39 29.87 18.90
C VAL A 108 53.40 30.17 17.78
N LEU A 109 52.14 29.76 17.97
CA LEU A 109 51.06 29.99 17.01
C LEU A 109 50.51 31.41 17.17
N LYS A 110 50.58 32.21 16.12
CA LYS A 110 50.02 33.58 16.13
C LYS A 110 48.52 33.55 15.82
N ILE A 111 47.73 34.27 16.60
CA ILE A 111 46.29 34.40 16.42
C ILE A 111 45.97 35.74 15.77
N ARG A 112 45.07 35.70 14.79
CA ARG A 112 44.37 36.87 14.26
C ARG A 112 42.87 36.66 14.39
N ALA A 113 42.19 37.51 15.12
CA ALA A 113 40.76 37.48 15.33
C ALA A 113 40.12 38.76 14.78
N VAL A 114 39.10 38.60 13.94
CA VAL A 114 38.35 39.71 13.34
C VAL A 114 36.85 39.48 13.49
N GLU A 115 36.10 40.56 13.63
CA GLU A 115 34.64 40.49 13.60
C GLU A 115 34.18 39.98 12.22
N HIS A 116 33.38 38.93 12.23
CA HIS A 116 32.89 38.35 11.00
C HIS A 116 31.66 39.12 10.52
N LYS A 117 31.80 39.82 9.39
CA LYS A 117 30.65 40.39 8.68
C LYS A 117 29.95 39.27 7.94
N THR A 118 28.70 38.99 8.32
CA THR A 118 27.85 38.03 7.62
C THR A 118 27.71 38.44 6.16
N ASP A 119 27.84 37.48 5.26
CA ASP A 119 27.56 37.67 3.84
C ASP A 119 26.07 38.01 3.67
N PHE A 120 25.79 39.23 3.24
CA PHE A 120 24.44 39.77 3.11
C PHE A 120 24.43 40.78 1.96
N PRO A 121 23.48 40.70 1.02
CA PRO A 121 23.41 41.62 -0.11
C PRO A 121 23.36 43.08 0.35
N THR A 122 24.18 43.92 -0.26
CA THR A 122 24.17 45.36 -0.05
C THR A 122 23.22 46.05 -1.00
N ARG A 123 22.88 47.30 -0.70
CA ARG A 123 22.04 48.11 -1.58
C ARG A 123 22.59 48.23 -2.99
N HIS A 124 23.91 48.36 -3.10
CA HIS A 124 24.57 48.39 -4.39
C HIS A 124 24.38 47.09 -5.16
N ASP A 125 24.38 45.94 -4.50
CA ASP A 125 24.29 44.64 -5.17
C ASP A 125 22.94 44.46 -5.87
N TRP A 126 21.83 44.76 -5.19
CA TRP A 126 20.51 44.66 -5.83
C TRP A 126 20.25 45.81 -6.81
N ASP A 127 20.65 47.05 -6.49
CA ASP A 127 20.48 48.19 -7.42
C ASP A 127 21.29 47.97 -8.72
N SER A 128 22.48 47.38 -8.65
CA SER A 128 23.26 47.02 -9.83
C SER A 128 22.64 45.87 -10.60
N PHE A 129 22.20 44.81 -9.91
CA PHE A 129 21.59 43.65 -10.55
C PHE A 129 20.37 44.05 -11.39
N PHE A 130 19.43 44.82 -10.81
CA PHE A 130 18.19 45.19 -11.52
C PHE A 130 18.42 46.21 -12.63
N ARG A 131 19.42 47.09 -12.51
CA ARG A 131 19.79 48.04 -13.57
C ARG A 131 20.46 47.35 -14.76
N ASP A 132 21.33 46.38 -14.49
CA ASP A 132 22.17 45.75 -15.52
C ASP A 132 21.49 44.52 -16.17
N ALA A 133 20.43 43.97 -15.54
CA ALA A 133 19.67 42.84 -16.05
C ALA A 133 18.77 43.24 -17.24
N LYS A 134 19.12 42.73 -18.43
CA LYS A 134 18.41 43.05 -19.69
C LYS A 134 17.00 42.50 -19.77
N ASP A 135 16.67 41.49 -18.96
CA ASP A 135 15.40 40.80 -18.97
C ASP A 135 14.45 41.28 -17.87
N MET A 136 14.85 42.22 -17.01
CA MET A 136 14.06 42.72 -15.89
C MET A 136 13.47 44.10 -16.21
N ASN A 137 12.25 44.37 -15.76
CA ASN A 137 11.62 45.68 -15.88
C ASN A 137 11.27 46.29 -14.51
N GLU A 138 11.93 47.39 -14.14
CA GLU A 138 11.74 48.09 -12.87
C GLU A 138 10.29 48.55 -12.61
N THR A 139 9.51 48.75 -13.67
CA THR A 139 8.09 49.16 -13.56
C THR A 139 7.17 47.99 -13.22
N VAL A 140 7.62 46.76 -13.40
CA VAL A 140 6.82 45.54 -13.23
C VAL A 140 7.05 44.95 -11.82
N PRO A 141 5.98 44.70 -11.04
CA PRO A 141 6.12 44.01 -9.75
C PRO A 141 6.76 42.63 -9.90
N GLY A 142 7.76 42.33 -9.07
CA GLY A 142 8.49 41.06 -9.12
C GLY A 142 9.63 41.01 -10.14
N GLU A 143 9.85 42.08 -10.91
CA GLU A 143 11.03 42.28 -11.76
C GLU A 143 11.88 43.48 -11.31
N ARG A 144 11.62 43.94 -10.09
CA ARG A 144 12.27 45.07 -9.42
C ARG A 144 12.68 44.63 -8.00
N PRO A 145 13.48 45.42 -7.28
CA PRO A 145 13.84 45.13 -5.89
C PRO A 145 12.64 45.35 -4.94
N ASP A 146 11.70 44.40 -4.98
CA ASP A 146 10.50 44.34 -4.15
C ASP A 146 10.28 42.96 -3.49
N THR A 147 11.02 41.93 -3.92
CA THR A 147 10.83 40.54 -3.49
C THR A 147 12.05 40.02 -2.74
N ILE A 148 11.82 39.54 -1.52
CA ILE A 148 12.82 38.90 -0.65
C ILE A 148 12.64 37.39 -0.72
N HIS A 149 13.76 36.69 -0.84
CA HIS A 149 13.87 35.24 -0.75
C HIS A 149 14.49 34.86 0.60
N LEU A 150 13.79 34.01 1.33
CA LEU A 150 14.16 33.56 2.68
C LEU A 150 14.40 32.05 2.65
N GLU A 151 15.56 31.61 3.11
CA GLU A 151 15.92 30.19 3.22
C GLU A 151 16.22 29.80 4.68
N GLY A 152 15.86 28.57 5.05
CA GLY A 152 16.20 28.00 6.35
C GLY A 152 15.20 28.31 7.47
N LEU A 153 14.00 28.82 7.14
CA LEU A 153 12.96 29.15 8.11
C LEU A 153 12.40 27.87 8.76
N PRO A 154 12.28 27.76 10.09
CA PRO A 154 11.74 26.55 10.72
C PRO A 154 10.22 26.40 10.52
N CYS A 155 9.73 25.27 10.02
CA CYS A 155 8.30 25.07 9.73
C CYS A 155 7.40 25.28 10.97
N LYS A 156 7.80 24.70 12.11
CA LYS A 156 7.07 24.80 13.39
C LYS A 156 6.88 26.24 13.89
N TRP A 157 7.77 27.16 13.53
CA TRP A 157 7.68 28.56 13.97
C TRP A 157 6.69 29.37 13.13
N PHE A 158 6.36 28.88 11.93
CA PHE A 158 5.47 29.52 10.98
C PHE A 158 4.22 28.69 10.71
N SER A 159 3.90 27.70 11.55
CA SER A 159 2.65 26.94 11.50
C SER A 159 1.56 27.66 12.30
N MET A 160 0.29 27.41 11.95
CA MET A 160 -0.84 27.80 12.80
C MET A 160 -0.76 27.06 14.15
N LYS A 161 -1.35 27.62 15.21
CA LYS A 161 -1.28 27.06 16.58
C LYS A 161 -1.82 25.63 16.68
N ASP A 162 -2.80 25.27 15.84
CA ASP A 162 -3.39 23.92 15.75
C ASP A 162 -2.98 23.16 14.47
N GLY A 163 -1.99 23.67 13.74
CA GLY A 163 -1.52 23.11 12.48
C GLY A 163 -0.56 21.93 12.65
N ALA A 164 -0.32 21.21 11.55
CA ALA A 164 0.74 20.21 11.50
C ALA A 164 2.12 20.90 11.62
N PRO A 165 3.04 20.41 12.47
CA PRO A 165 4.30 21.10 12.78
C PRO A 165 5.30 21.13 11.62
N ASP A 166 5.08 20.30 10.60
CA ASP A 166 5.85 20.20 9.36
C ASP A 166 5.27 21.05 8.23
N ARG A 167 4.11 21.69 8.44
CA ARG A 167 3.42 22.49 7.43
C ARG A 167 3.37 23.97 7.83
N PRO A 168 4.25 24.82 7.24
CA PRO A 168 4.17 26.26 7.47
C PRO A 168 2.91 26.86 6.82
N SER A 169 2.52 28.04 7.28
CA SER A 169 1.36 28.79 6.77
C SER A 169 1.81 30.08 6.09
N GLU A 170 1.29 30.31 4.88
CA GLU A 170 1.50 31.57 4.14
C GLU A 170 0.92 32.78 4.89
N GLU A 171 -0.17 32.57 5.64
CA GLU A 171 -0.80 33.62 6.44
C GLU A 171 0.11 34.05 7.58
N VAL A 172 0.72 33.10 8.29
CA VAL A 172 1.68 33.39 9.36
C VAL A 172 2.90 34.09 8.79
N LEU A 173 3.45 33.59 7.68
CA LEU A 173 4.57 34.24 7.00
C LEU A 173 4.23 35.68 6.59
N ARG A 174 3.04 35.91 6.05
CA ARG A 174 2.54 37.25 5.71
C ARG A 174 2.49 38.13 6.96
N THR A 175 1.82 37.70 8.03
CA THR A 175 1.67 38.49 9.26
C THR A 175 3.01 38.85 9.89
N VAL A 176 3.95 37.91 9.93
CA VAL A 176 5.28 38.14 10.53
C VAL A 176 6.07 39.20 9.78
N PHE A 177 6.07 39.16 8.43
CA PHE A 177 6.86 40.08 7.61
C PHE A 177 6.11 41.37 7.25
N GLN A 178 4.80 41.44 7.49
CA GLN A 178 4.00 42.65 7.24
C GLN A 178 4.46 43.85 8.08
N ARG A 179 5.18 43.62 9.18
CA ARG A 179 5.80 44.67 10.01
C ARG A 179 6.70 45.63 9.22
N PHE A 180 7.37 45.15 8.17
CA PHE A 180 8.30 45.98 7.39
C PHE A 180 7.61 46.80 6.31
N GLY A 181 6.42 46.40 5.88
CA GLY A 181 5.66 47.06 4.84
C GLY A 181 4.48 46.23 4.35
N LYS A 182 3.63 46.83 3.53
CA LYS A 182 2.48 46.14 2.96
C LYS A 182 2.94 45.08 1.96
N ILE A 183 2.49 43.84 2.17
CA ILE A 183 2.84 42.69 1.34
C ILE A 183 1.81 42.53 0.22
N ARG A 184 2.30 42.39 -1.01
CA ARG A 184 1.50 42.06 -2.20
C ARG A 184 1.26 40.55 -2.22
N ASN A 185 2.30 39.78 -2.52
CA ASN A 185 2.25 38.33 -2.67
C ASN A 185 3.21 37.64 -1.70
N VAL A 186 2.83 36.44 -1.29
CA VAL A 186 3.66 35.50 -0.53
C VAL A 186 3.53 34.15 -1.22
N ASP A 187 4.61 33.40 -1.27
CA ASP A 187 4.59 32.03 -1.79
C ASP A 187 5.54 31.16 -0.96
N ILE A 188 5.05 30.00 -0.53
CA ILE A 188 5.85 28.96 0.09
C ILE A 188 5.91 27.76 -0.87
N PRO A 189 7.02 27.60 -1.61
CA PRO A 189 7.26 26.53 -2.57
C PRO A 189 6.82 25.12 -2.15
N MET A 190 7.12 24.71 -0.93
CA MET A 190 6.83 23.35 -0.46
C MET A 190 5.34 23.06 -0.24
N LEU A 191 4.48 24.09 -0.22
CA LEU A 191 3.03 23.92 -0.05
C LEU A 191 2.31 23.55 -1.36
N ASP A 192 3.01 23.60 -2.50
CA ASP A 192 2.45 23.24 -3.81
C ASP A 192 2.90 21.84 -4.26
N PRO A 193 2.02 20.82 -4.21
CA PRO A 193 2.37 19.45 -4.60
C PRO A 193 2.83 19.30 -6.05
N TYR A 194 2.38 20.19 -6.94
CA TYR A 194 2.70 20.12 -8.36
C TYR A 194 4.05 20.78 -8.69
N ARG A 195 4.70 21.43 -7.72
CA ARG A 195 5.91 22.23 -7.94
C ARG A 195 7.13 21.41 -8.31
N GLU A 196 7.22 20.19 -7.78
CA GLU A 196 8.28 19.24 -8.12
C GLU A 196 8.20 18.84 -9.60
N GLU A 197 6.98 18.58 -10.10
CA GLU A 197 6.73 18.21 -11.49
C GLU A 197 6.97 19.38 -12.46
N MET A 198 6.67 20.62 -12.04
CA MET A 198 6.89 21.83 -12.87
C MET A 198 8.36 22.25 -12.97
N THR A 199 9.13 22.14 -11.88
CA THR A 199 10.49 22.71 -11.84
C THR A 199 11.58 21.72 -12.21
N GLY A 200 11.27 20.42 -12.30
CA GLY A 200 12.24 19.35 -12.59
C GLY A 200 13.37 19.26 -11.57
N LYS A 201 13.31 20.03 -10.48
CA LYS A 201 14.23 20.03 -9.37
C LYS A 201 13.63 19.14 -8.31
N ASN A 202 14.30 18.04 -8.00
CA ASN A 202 14.01 17.29 -6.80
C ASN A 202 14.28 18.19 -5.60
N PHE A 203 13.22 18.74 -5.00
CA PHE A 203 13.29 19.35 -3.67
C PHE A 203 13.55 18.22 -2.65
N ASN A 204 14.79 17.71 -2.63
CA ASN A 204 15.29 16.69 -1.70
C ASN A 204 14.25 15.63 -1.28
N THR A 205 13.98 14.70 -2.18
CA THR A 205 13.30 13.40 -1.97
C THR A 205 14.05 12.46 -0.99
N PHE A 206 14.88 12.98 -0.09
CA PHE A 206 15.57 12.23 0.97
C PHE A 206 15.56 13.05 2.27
N SER A 207 14.37 13.28 2.81
CA SER A 207 14.18 13.57 4.23
C SER A 207 13.11 12.61 4.74
N PHE A 208 13.54 11.40 5.07
CA PHE A 208 12.76 10.40 5.80
C PHE A 208 12.52 10.94 7.22
N GLY A 209 11.67 11.97 7.34
CA GLY A 209 11.54 12.80 8.55
C GLY A 209 10.92 14.20 8.39
N GLY A 210 10.38 14.55 7.22
CA GLY A 210 9.71 15.84 6.98
C GLY A 210 10.66 17.02 6.75
N HIS A 211 10.20 18.04 6.03
CA HIS A 211 10.92 19.30 5.89
C HIS A 211 10.80 20.07 7.21
N LEU A 212 11.86 20.06 8.03
CA LEU A 212 11.93 20.88 9.25
C LEU A 212 12.09 22.38 8.93
N ASN A 213 12.52 22.68 7.71
CA ASN A 213 12.84 24.00 7.21
C ASN A 213 12.13 24.24 5.89
N PHE A 214 11.79 25.49 5.62
CA PHE A 214 11.20 25.90 4.35
C PHE A 214 11.91 27.12 3.77
N GLU A 215 11.69 27.32 2.47
CA GLU A 215 11.99 28.55 1.75
C GLU A 215 10.70 29.34 1.53
N GLY A 216 10.78 30.66 1.55
CA GLY A 216 9.64 31.54 1.38
C GLY A 216 9.99 32.78 0.56
N PHE A 217 9.06 33.20 -0.28
CA PHE A 217 9.16 34.42 -1.07
C PHE A 217 8.15 35.44 -0.55
N VAL A 218 8.61 36.66 -0.27
CA VAL A 218 7.77 37.76 0.21
C VAL A 218 7.97 38.97 -0.70
N GLN A 219 6.90 39.37 -1.38
CA GLN A 219 6.89 40.53 -2.26
C GLN A 219 6.17 41.71 -1.59
N TYR A 220 6.87 42.83 -1.45
CA TYR A 220 6.31 44.08 -0.93
C TYR A 220 5.64 44.91 -2.03
N GLN A 221 4.66 45.72 -1.64
CA GLN A 221 4.03 46.67 -2.55
C GLN A 221 4.98 47.84 -2.89
N ASP A 222 5.76 48.28 -1.89
CA ASP A 222 6.61 49.47 -1.97
C ASP A 222 8.10 49.10 -1.79
N HIS A 223 8.98 49.77 -2.52
CA HIS A 223 10.43 49.62 -2.38
C HIS A 223 10.93 49.94 -0.97
N THR A 224 10.29 50.88 -0.28
CA THR A 224 10.60 51.21 1.11
C THR A 224 10.32 50.05 2.08
N GLY A 225 9.33 49.20 1.78
CA GLY A 225 9.07 47.98 2.54
C GLY A 225 10.21 46.96 2.37
N PHE A 226 10.64 46.77 1.13
CA PHE A 226 11.77 45.90 0.79
C PHE A 226 13.07 46.34 1.46
N VAL A 227 13.45 47.61 1.33
CA VAL A 227 14.70 48.13 1.95
C VAL A 227 14.66 48.02 3.47
N ARG A 228 13.53 48.39 4.11
CA ARG A 228 13.38 48.26 5.57
C ARG A 228 13.52 46.81 6.04
N ALA A 229 12.95 45.86 5.29
CA ALA A 229 13.07 44.44 5.61
C ALA A 229 14.52 43.95 5.45
N MET A 230 15.19 44.29 4.34
CA MET A 230 16.60 43.94 4.11
C MET A 230 17.51 44.53 5.19
N ASP A 231 17.34 45.81 5.55
CA ASP A 231 18.14 46.46 6.58
C ASP A 231 17.90 45.87 7.97
N SER A 232 16.65 45.51 8.29
CA SER A 232 16.29 44.95 9.60
C SER A 232 16.75 43.50 9.77
N LEU A 233 16.77 42.72 8.68
CA LEU A 233 17.20 41.32 8.70
C LEU A 233 18.72 41.17 8.58
N ARG A 234 19.42 42.24 8.16
CA ARG A 234 20.87 42.24 7.97
C ARG A 234 21.60 41.94 9.28
N GLY A 235 22.36 40.85 9.28
CA GLY A 235 23.15 40.44 10.44
C GLY A 235 22.27 40.05 11.64
N MET A 236 21.02 39.64 11.41
CA MET A 236 20.11 39.12 12.43
C MET A 236 19.85 37.63 12.21
N LYS A 237 19.62 36.91 13.32
CA LYS A 237 19.10 35.54 13.35
C LYS A 237 17.70 35.57 13.95
N LEU A 238 16.87 34.61 13.55
CA LEU A 238 15.52 34.47 14.08
C LEU A 238 15.57 33.81 15.44
N MET A 239 14.77 34.28 16.40
CA MET A 239 14.68 33.73 17.74
C MET A 239 13.21 33.52 18.10
N PHE A 240 12.90 32.34 18.62
CA PHE A 240 11.59 31.97 19.12
C PHE A 240 11.63 31.83 20.63
N LYS A 241 10.67 32.44 21.33
CA LYS A 241 10.47 32.26 22.77
C LYS A 241 9.28 31.32 22.98
N GLY A 242 9.54 30.10 23.44
CA GLY A 242 8.47 29.15 23.77
C GLY A 242 7.81 29.48 25.10
N ASP A 243 6.59 28.97 25.28
CA ASP A 243 5.80 29.15 26.52
C ASP A 243 6.50 28.53 27.75
N ASP A 244 7.38 27.55 27.52
CA ASP A 244 8.25 26.93 28.53
C ASP A 244 9.33 27.88 29.09
N GLY A 245 9.37 29.15 28.66
CA GLY A 245 10.41 30.12 29.00
C GLY A 245 11.75 29.90 28.28
N LYS A 246 11.84 28.88 27.42
CA LYS A 246 13.05 28.58 26.64
C LYS A 246 13.08 29.40 25.36
N ALA A 247 14.22 30.03 25.08
CA ALA A 247 14.48 30.74 23.84
C ALA A 247 15.41 29.93 22.92
N VAL A 248 15.06 29.84 21.64
CA VAL A 248 15.84 29.12 20.62
C VAL A 248 16.11 30.05 19.46
N ALA A 249 17.34 30.07 18.97
CA ALA A 249 17.73 30.86 17.81
C ALA A 249 18.05 29.99 16.58
N CYS A 250 17.74 30.51 15.40
CA CYS A 250 17.93 29.90 14.10
C CYS A 250 18.55 30.91 13.12
N SER A 251 19.63 30.51 12.45
CA SER A 251 20.23 31.29 11.37
C SER A 251 19.37 31.15 10.12
N ILE A 252 18.95 32.28 9.56
CA ILE A 252 18.21 32.35 8.29
C ILE A 252 19.11 32.95 7.23
N LYS A 253 18.93 32.57 5.96
CA LYS A 253 19.61 33.19 4.83
C LYS A 253 18.58 34.05 4.09
N VAL A 254 18.96 35.30 3.85
CA VAL A 254 18.08 36.31 3.24
C VAL A 254 18.78 36.82 1.98
N THR A 255 18.11 36.71 0.85
CA THR A 255 18.57 37.22 -0.44
C THR A 255 17.44 37.97 -1.14
N PHE A 256 17.74 38.70 -2.20
CA PHE A 256 16.71 39.25 -3.10
C PHE A 256 16.39 38.23 -4.20
N ASP A 257 15.20 38.33 -4.78
CA ASP A 257 14.80 37.45 -5.89
C ASP A 257 15.48 37.87 -7.19
N THR A 258 16.14 36.92 -7.85
CA THR A 258 16.77 37.07 -9.16
C THR A 258 16.01 36.33 -10.26
N THR A 259 14.93 35.62 -9.91
CA THR A 259 14.26 34.64 -10.77
C THR A 259 12.87 35.04 -11.24
N LYS A 260 12.38 36.22 -10.81
CA LYS A 260 11.02 36.71 -11.09
C LYS A 260 9.94 35.77 -10.55
N HIS A 261 10.17 35.15 -9.41
CA HIS A 261 9.33 34.08 -8.87
C HIS A 261 7.89 34.54 -8.59
N LEU A 262 7.75 35.78 -8.11
CA LEU A 262 6.46 36.44 -7.82
C LEU A 262 6.03 37.45 -8.89
N SER A 263 6.63 37.40 -10.09
CA SER A 263 6.13 38.17 -11.23
C SER A 263 4.79 37.61 -11.71
N ASP A 264 3.93 38.48 -12.24
CA ASP A 264 2.62 38.06 -12.75
C ASP A 264 2.73 37.03 -13.90
N SER A 265 3.82 37.09 -14.69
CA SER A 265 4.10 36.13 -15.76
C SER A 265 4.42 34.74 -15.20
N SER A 266 5.32 34.65 -14.22
CA SER A 266 5.67 33.41 -13.54
C SER A 266 4.49 32.82 -12.77
N LEU A 267 3.69 33.66 -12.09
CA LEU A 267 2.49 33.23 -11.38
C LEU A 267 1.44 32.64 -12.34
N LYS A 268 1.16 33.34 -13.45
CA LYS A 268 0.23 32.84 -14.48
C LYS A 268 0.71 31.54 -15.12
N LYS A 269 1.99 31.44 -15.44
CA LYS A 269 2.57 30.22 -16.01
C LYS A 269 2.41 29.04 -15.04
N ARG A 270 2.77 29.22 -13.77
CA ARG A 270 2.58 28.19 -12.72
C ARG A 270 1.11 27.80 -12.57
N GLN A 271 0.20 28.77 -12.56
CA GLN A 271 -1.24 28.49 -12.44
C GLN A 271 -1.78 27.69 -13.64
N GLN A 272 -1.34 28.02 -14.86
CA GLN A 272 -1.72 27.29 -16.07
C GLN A 272 -1.17 25.86 -16.07
N GLU A 273 0.06 25.65 -15.63
CA GLU A 273 0.66 24.31 -15.49
C GLU A 273 -0.07 23.48 -14.43
N ARG A 274 -0.41 24.08 -13.27
CA ARG A 274 -1.27 23.43 -12.24
C ARG A 274 -2.60 22.97 -12.82
N LEU A 275 -3.29 23.82 -13.58
CA LEU A 275 -4.58 23.47 -14.18
C LEU A 275 -4.44 22.32 -15.20
N LYS A 276 -3.37 22.31 -16.00
CA LYS A 276 -3.10 21.22 -16.95
C LYS A 276 -2.84 19.88 -16.25
N LEU A 277 -2.07 19.88 -15.16
CA LEU A 277 -1.78 18.67 -14.39
C LEU A 277 -3.03 18.14 -13.69
N GLN A 278 -3.83 19.01 -13.07
CA GLN A 278 -5.10 18.62 -12.47
C GLN A 278 -6.09 18.05 -13.48
N GLU A 279 -6.14 18.62 -14.68
CA GLU A 279 -6.99 18.11 -15.76
C GLU A 279 -6.51 16.73 -16.23
N LEU A 280 -5.20 16.54 -16.41
CA LEU A 280 -4.63 15.26 -16.78
C LEU A 280 -4.87 14.17 -15.71
N GLU A 281 -4.79 14.54 -14.43
CA GLU A 281 -5.07 13.65 -13.30
C GLU A 281 -6.55 13.22 -13.29
N LYS A 282 -7.47 14.17 -13.48
CA LYS A 282 -8.91 13.88 -13.62
C LYS A 282 -9.22 13.00 -14.83
N GLN A 283 -8.58 13.25 -15.98
CA GLN A 283 -8.76 12.42 -17.17
C GLN A 283 -8.26 10.99 -16.94
N ARG A 284 -7.12 10.82 -16.25
CA ARG A 284 -6.59 9.50 -15.87
C ARG A 284 -7.52 8.80 -14.88
N GLU A 285 -8.07 9.51 -13.91
CA GLU A 285 -9.03 8.95 -12.96
C GLU A 285 -10.33 8.55 -13.63
N GLU A 286 -10.85 9.38 -14.54
CA GLU A 286 -12.05 9.08 -15.31
C GLU A 286 -11.82 7.90 -16.27
N GLN A 287 -10.68 7.84 -16.95
CA GLN A 287 -10.33 6.72 -17.80
C GLN A 287 -10.27 5.42 -16.98
N LYS A 288 -9.60 5.44 -15.81
CA LYS A 288 -9.58 4.29 -14.90
C LYS A 288 -10.98 3.90 -14.42
N ARG A 289 -11.88 4.86 -14.19
CA ARG A 289 -13.27 4.59 -13.82
C ARG A 289 -14.03 3.92 -14.97
N ARG A 290 -13.91 4.46 -16.19
CA ARG A 290 -14.54 3.90 -17.40
C ARG A 290 -14.03 2.50 -17.70
N GLU A 291 -12.72 2.26 -17.59
CA GLU A 291 -12.11 0.93 -17.78
C GLU A 291 -12.64 -0.08 -16.75
N LYS A 292 -12.79 0.32 -15.48
CA LYS A 292 -13.39 -0.53 -14.43
C LYS A 292 -14.87 -0.83 -14.71
N GLU A 293 -15.65 0.17 -15.10
CA GLU A 293 -17.07 -0.01 -15.46
C GLU A 293 -17.24 -0.92 -16.68
N GLU A 294 -16.40 -0.77 -17.71
CA GLU A 294 -16.43 -1.63 -18.90
C GLU A 294 -15.98 -3.06 -18.57
N GLU A 295 -14.97 -3.23 -17.73
CA GLU A 295 -14.56 -4.55 -17.25
C GLU A 295 -15.67 -5.23 -16.43
N GLU A 296 -16.38 -4.47 -15.59
CA GLU A 296 -17.51 -4.97 -14.82
C GLU A 296 -18.68 -5.38 -15.73
N ARG A 297 -19.08 -4.53 -16.70
CA ARG A 297 -20.09 -4.89 -17.70
C ARG A 297 -19.70 -6.14 -18.48
N ARG A 298 -18.44 -6.26 -18.93
CA ARG A 298 -17.97 -7.44 -19.66
C ARG A 298 -18.06 -8.71 -18.79
N ARG A 299 -17.74 -8.61 -17.49
CA ARG A 299 -17.89 -9.72 -16.54
C ARG A 299 -19.36 -10.09 -16.32
N GLU A 300 -20.26 -9.13 -16.28
CA GLU A 300 -21.71 -9.38 -16.18
C GLU A 300 -22.27 -10.04 -17.44
N GLU A 301 -21.91 -9.54 -18.61
CA GLU A 301 -22.27 -10.13 -19.90
C GLU A 301 -21.74 -11.57 -20.03
N GLU A 302 -20.48 -11.81 -19.63
CA GLU A 302 -19.91 -13.15 -19.61
C GLU A 302 -20.67 -14.09 -18.66
N ARG A 303 -21.03 -13.63 -17.45
CA ARG A 303 -21.88 -14.38 -16.51
C ARG A 303 -23.26 -14.66 -17.09
N TYR A 304 -23.87 -13.70 -17.76
CA TYR A 304 -25.17 -13.84 -18.38
C TYR A 304 -25.15 -14.85 -19.54
N CYS A 305 -24.19 -14.72 -20.45
CA CYS A 305 -23.95 -15.67 -21.54
C CYS A 305 -23.70 -17.08 -21.02
N ARG A 306 -22.87 -17.23 -19.97
CA ARG A 306 -22.63 -18.52 -19.32
C ARG A 306 -23.89 -19.11 -18.71
N SER A 307 -24.72 -18.28 -18.06
CA SER A 307 -26.02 -18.72 -17.51
C SER A 307 -26.96 -19.19 -18.63
N LEU A 308 -27.06 -18.44 -19.74
CA LEU A 308 -27.87 -18.84 -20.89
C LEU A 308 -27.38 -20.15 -21.51
N PHE A 309 -26.07 -20.30 -21.69
CA PHE A 309 -25.47 -21.53 -22.22
C PHE A 309 -25.77 -22.74 -21.33
N CYS A 310 -25.62 -22.61 -20.00
CA CYS A 310 -26.01 -23.65 -19.05
C CYS A 310 -27.49 -24.02 -19.17
N LYS A 311 -28.40 -23.02 -19.24
CA LYS A 311 -29.84 -23.26 -19.41
C LYS A 311 -30.18 -23.98 -20.72
N LEU A 312 -29.47 -23.68 -21.81
CA LEU A 312 -29.65 -24.36 -23.09
C LEU A 312 -29.17 -25.82 -23.01
N LYS A 313 -27.99 -26.04 -22.44
CA LYS A 313 -27.43 -27.39 -22.23
C LYS A 313 -28.36 -28.27 -21.38
N GLU A 314 -28.88 -27.73 -20.27
CA GLU A 314 -29.87 -28.45 -19.45
C GLU A 314 -31.15 -28.82 -20.21
N LYS A 315 -31.63 -27.93 -21.09
CA LYS A 315 -32.81 -28.22 -21.93
C LYS A 315 -32.53 -29.33 -22.93
N GLU A 316 -31.34 -29.35 -23.53
CA GLU A 316 -30.92 -30.41 -24.44
C GLU A 316 -30.75 -31.74 -23.71
N GLU A 317 -30.09 -31.76 -22.55
CA GLU A 317 -29.96 -32.94 -21.70
C GLU A 317 -31.33 -33.49 -21.25
N LYS A 318 -32.28 -32.62 -20.90
CA LYS A 318 -33.66 -33.04 -20.60
C LYS A 318 -34.36 -33.66 -21.82
N LYS A 319 -34.11 -33.15 -23.03
CA LYS A 319 -34.67 -33.72 -24.26
C LYS A 319 -34.06 -35.08 -24.58
N THR A 320 -32.74 -35.24 -24.44
CA THR A 320 -32.05 -36.52 -24.67
C THR A 320 -32.47 -37.56 -23.64
N GLN A 321 -32.54 -37.21 -22.35
CA GLN A 321 -33.05 -38.08 -21.30
C GLN A 321 -34.51 -38.52 -21.55
N LYS A 322 -35.38 -37.61 -21.98
CA LYS A 322 -36.77 -37.96 -22.34
C LYS A 322 -36.84 -38.93 -23.53
N LYS A 323 -36.00 -38.74 -24.55
CA LYS A 323 -35.92 -39.67 -25.70
C LYS A 323 -35.44 -41.05 -25.25
N LEU A 324 -34.39 -41.10 -24.44
CA LEU A 324 -33.86 -42.35 -23.91
C LEU A 324 -34.89 -43.10 -23.05
N LYS A 325 -35.59 -42.40 -22.16
CA LYS A 325 -36.68 -43.00 -21.35
C LYS A 325 -37.80 -43.59 -22.22
N LYS A 326 -38.22 -42.87 -23.27
CA LYS A 326 -39.24 -43.39 -24.20
C LYS A 326 -38.78 -44.65 -24.92
N GLN A 327 -37.52 -44.70 -25.36
CA GLN A 327 -36.95 -45.90 -25.99
C GLN A 327 -36.92 -47.08 -25.01
N GLN A 328 -36.51 -46.84 -23.75
CA GLN A 328 -36.53 -47.86 -22.71
C GLN A 328 -37.94 -48.37 -22.38
N GLU A 329 -38.93 -47.48 -22.31
CA GLU A 329 -40.33 -47.86 -22.09
C GLU A 329 -40.90 -48.68 -23.26
N GLU A 330 -40.54 -48.33 -24.49
CA GLU A 330 -40.94 -49.06 -25.70
C GLU A 330 -40.28 -50.45 -25.76
N GLU A 331 -38.99 -50.55 -25.42
CA GLU A 331 -38.30 -51.83 -25.26
C GLU A 331 -38.93 -52.68 -24.16
N GLN A 332 -39.26 -52.10 -23.00
CA GLN A 332 -39.93 -52.82 -21.91
C GLN A 332 -41.30 -53.34 -22.33
N LYS A 333 -42.12 -52.55 -23.04
CA LYS A 333 -43.41 -53.00 -23.56
C LYS A 333 -43.26 -54.14 -24.56
N ASN A 334 -42.26 -54.05 -25.44
CA ASN A 334 -41.99 -55.10 -26.42
C ASN A 334 -41.51 -56.40 -25.74
N LEU A 335 -40.66 -56.29 -24.71
CA LEU A 335 -40.27 -57.42 -23.87
C LEU A 335 -41.49 -58.03 -23.15
N GLN A 336 -42.36 -57.21 -22.58
CA GLN A 336 -43.57 -57.67 -21.89
C GLN A 336 -44.55 -58.37 -22.84
N LEU A 337 -44.69 -57.86 -24.07
CA LEU A 337 -45.49 -58.51 -25.11
C LEU A 337 -44.90 -59.87 -25.48
N LYS A 338 -43.56 -59.97 -25.64
CA LYS A 338 -42.88 -61.26 -25.87
C LYS A 338 -43.14 -62.24 -24.74
N ILE A 339 -42.98 -61.81 -23.47
CA ILE A 339 -43.29 -62.65 -22.30
C ILE A 339 -44.72 -63.16 -22.36
N SER A 340 -45.71 -62.27 -22.58
CA SER A 340 -47.13 -62.66 -22.67
C SER A 340 -47.40 -63.65 -23.81
N THR A 341 -46.74 -63.49 -24.96
CA THR A 341 -46.88 -64.44 -26.06
C THR A 341 -46.29 -65.82 -25.73
N GLU A 342 -45.16 -65.86 -25.02
CA GLU A 342 -44.55 -67.11 -24.56
C GLU A 342 -45.38 -67.78 -23.45
N GLU A 343 -45.93 -67.01 -22.51
CA GLU A 343 -46.87 -67.50 -21.48
C GLU A 343 -48.13 -68.10 -22.11
N ARG A 344 -48.68 -67.45 -23.15
CA ARG A 344 -49.82 -67.98 -23.91
C ARG A 344 -49.48 -69.29 -24.61
N LYS A 345 -48.28 -69.40 -25.21
CA LYS A 345 -47.81 -70.66 -25.82
C LYS A 345 -47.67 -71.77 -24.78
N LEU A 346 -47.12 -71.45 -23.60
CA LEU A 346 -47.01 -72.38 -22.48
C LEU A 346 -48.40 -72.85 -22.00
N LEU A 347 -49.35 -71.94 -21.82
CA LEU A 347 -50.73 -72.27 -21.45
C LEU A 347 -51.43 -73.16 -22.48
N LEU A 348 -51.23 -72.88 -23.77
CA LEU A 348 -51.77 -73.72 -24.85
C LEU A 348 -51.15 -75.11 -24.84
N ALA A 349 -49.83 -75.21 -24.62
CA ALA A 349 -49.16 -76.49 -24.48
C ALA A 349 -49.66 -77.28 -23.26
N GLN A 350 -49.88 -76.62 -22.13
CA GLN A 350 -50.46 -77.22 -20.93
C GLN A 350 -51.89 -77.73 -21.18
N ARG A 351 -52.75 -76.92 -21.81
CA ARG A 351 -54.11 -77.34 -22.18
C ARG A 351 -54.13 -78.48 -23.18
N ASN A 352 -53.21 -78.49 -24.16
CA ASN A 352 -53.07 -79.60 -25.09
C ASN A 352 -52.68 -80.89 -24.35
N LEU A 353 -51.72 -80.82 -23.43
CA LEU A 353 -51.36 -81.95 -22.58
C LEU A 353 -52.55 -82.44 -21.72
N GLU A 354 -53.33 -81.53 -21.14
CA GLU A 354 -54.53 -81.86 -20.38
C GLU A 354 -55.61 -82.50 -21.27
N SER A 355 -55.83 -82.00 -22.48
CA SER A 355 -56.76 -82.59 -23.44
C SER A 355 -56.32 -83.99 -23.88
N ILE A 356 -55.02 -84.21 -24.09
CA ILE A 356 -54.47 -85.53 -24.41
C ILE A 356 -54.69 -86.48 -23.24
N ARG A 357 -54.47 -86.04 -21.99
CA ARG A 357 -54.77 -86.84 -20.79
C ARG A 357 -56.25 -87.19 -20.68
N LEU A 358 -57.15 -86.23 -20.91
CA LEU A 358 -58.59 -86.44 -20.89
C LEU A 358 -59.05 -87.43 -21.98
N ILE A 359 -58.53 -87.28 -23.20
CA ILE A 359 -58.81 -88.21 -24.31
C ILE A 359 -58.26 -89.60 -23.98
N ALA A 360 -57.06 -89.71 -23.40
CA ALA A 360 -56.49 -90.99 -22.97
C ALA A 360 -57.35 -91.68 -21.88
N GLU A 361 -57.90 -90.92 -20.94
CA GLU A 361 -58.82 -91.44 -19.92
C GLU A 361 -60.16 -91.88 -20.52
N LEU A 362 -60.75 -91.09 -21.43
CA LEU A 362 -61.98 -91.44 -22.14
C LEU A 362 -61.81 -92.67 -23.03
N LEU A 363 -60.69 -92.78 -23.75
CA LEU A 363 -60.36 -93.97 -24.54
C LEU A 363 -60.13 -95.19 -23.66
N SER A 364 -59.50 -95.03 -22.48
CA SER A 364 -59.37 -96.11 -21.51
C SER A 364 -60.73 -96.62 -21.03
N ARG A 365 -61.68 -95.73 -20.76
CA ARG A 365 -63.08 -96.09 -20.42
C ARG A 365 -63.85 -96.70 -21.60
N ALA A 366 -63.66 -96.19 -22.81
CA ALA A 366 -64.27 -96.76 -24.02
C ALA A 366 -63.74 -98.16 -24.33
N LYS A 367 -62.46 -98.43 -24.04
CA LYS A 367 -61.87 -99.78 -24.18
C LYS A 367 -62.53 -100.78 -23.23
N VAL A 368 -62.86 -100.36 -22.00
CA VAL A 368 -63.63 -101.17 -21.04
C VAL A 368 -65.06 -101.43 -21.55
N HIS A 369 -65.69 -100.44 -22.19
CA HIS A 369 -67.02 -100.57 -22.81
C HIS A 369 -67.04 -101.39 -24.11
N PHE A 370 -65.96 -101.39 -24.89
CA PHE A 370 -65.84 -102.17 -26.13
C PHE A 370 -65.54 -103.65 -25.84
N ILE A 371 -64.76 -103.93 -24.77
CA ILE A 371 -64.56 -105.29 -24.27
C ILE A 371 -65.86 -105.86 -23.66
N THR A 372 -66.75 -105.04 -23.11
CA THR A 372 -68.06 -105.48 -22.60
C THR A 372 -69.18 -105.55 -23.64
N ASN A 373 -69.06 -104.88 -24.80
CA ASN A 373 -70.04 -104.98 -25.91
C ASN A 373 -69.70 -106.07 -26.95
N ILE A 374 -68.45 -106.48 -27.10
CA ILE A 374 -68.09 -107.63 -27.96
C ILE A 374 -68.52 -108.97 -27.33
N THR A 375 -68.72 -109.03 -26.01
CA THR A 375 -69.25 -110.23 -25.33
C THR A 375 -70.78 -110.36 -25.40
N CYS A 376 -71.51 -109.36 -25.92
CA CYS A 376 -72.98 -109.39 -26.00
C CYS A 376 -73.54 -109.67 -27.42
N PHE A 377 -72.71 -109.73 -28.47
CA PHE A 377 -73.16 -109.88 -29.86
C PHE A 377 -72.73 -111.18 -30.58
N LEU A 378 -72.05 -112.11 -29.88
CA LEU A 378 -71.69 -113.42 -30.43
C LEU A 378 -72.06 -114.52 -29.44
N SER A 379 -73.36 -114.72 -29.26
CA SER A 379 -73.92 -115.90 -28.59
C SER A 379 -75.36 -116.18 -29.03
N HIS A 380 -75.59 -116.34 -30.35
CA HIS A 380 -76.65 -117.22 -30.89
C HIS A 380 -76.15 -117.81 -32.24
N SER A 381 -76.17 -119.16 -32.34
CA SER A 381 -75.61 -120.06 -33.37
C SER A 381 -74.07 -120.17 -33.39
N THR A 382 -73.40 -121.26 -33.02
CA THR A 382 -73.77 -122.69 -32.94
C THR A 382 -72.93 -123.41 -31.88
N ALA A 383 -73.58 -124.33 -31.15
CA ALA A 383 -72.93 -125.34 -30.32
C ALA A 383 -72.34 -126.47 -31.19
N ILE A 384 -71.16 -126.98 -30.79
CA ILE A 384 -70.75 -128.40 -30.66
C ILE A 384 -69.24 -128.55 -30.95
N ALA A 385 -68.44 -128.67 -29.89
CA ALA A 385 -67.47 -129.76 -29.69
C ALA A 385 -66.78 -129.55 -28.33
N ALA A 386 -66.77 -130.61 -27.52
CA ALA A 386 -66.49 -130.62 -26.09
C ALA A 386 -65.04 -130.99 -25.75
N GLY A 387 -64.66 -130.62 -24.52
CA GLY A 387 -63.61 -131.27 -23.70
C GLY A 387 -62.28 -130.52 -23.64
N HIS A 388 -61.56 -130.41 -22.54
CA HIS A 388 -61.73 -130.86 -21.15
C HIS A 388 -60.48 -130.32 -20.38
N TYR A 389 -60.56 -130.12 -19.05
CA TYR A 389 -59.45 -129.89 -18.08
C TYR A 389 -58.66 -128.57 -18.16
N GLU A 390 -58.12 -127.95 -17.11
CA GLU A 390 -58.30 -127.91 -15.64
C GLU A 390 -57.23 -126.92 -15.11
N MET A 391 -57.55 -126.17 -14.06
CA MET A 391 -56.67 -125.90 -12.89
C MET A 391 -55.33 -125.12 -13.04
N TRP A 392 -55.23 -123.91 -12.45
CA TRP A 392 -54.25 -123.46 -11.42
C TRP A 392 -54.06 -121.93 -11.30
N ASN A 393 -53.86 -121.51 -10.04
CA ASN A 393 -53.47 -120.19 -9.47
C ASN A 393 -51.94 -119.93 -9.67
N PRO A 394 -51.24 -118.95 -9.05
CA PRO A 394 -51.32 -117.46 -8.98
C PRO A 394 -49.93 -116.79 -9.31
N VAL A 395 -49.67 -115.56 -8.79
CA VAL A 395 -48.37 -115.02 -8.25
C VAL A 395 -47.46 -114.14 -9.17
N ILE A 396 -47.25 -112.82 -8.90
CA ILE A 396 -46.30 -112.04 -8.04
C ILE A 396 -45.14 -111.36 -8.83
N LYS A 397 -44.88 -110.07 -8.54
CA LYS A 397 -43.61 -109.43 -8.08
C LYS A 397 -43.75 -107.88 -8.20
N ARG A 398 -43.76 -107.04 -7.15
CA ARG A 398 -42.66 -106.61 -6.22
C ARG A 398 -41.37 -106.25 -6.99
N GLU A 399 -40.62 -105.17 -6.75
CA GLU A 399 -40.34 -104.41 -5.54
C GLU A 399 -39.52 -103.13 -5.91
N PHE A 400 -39.67 -102.08 -5.10
CA PHE A 400 -38.65 -101.16 -4.56
C PHE A 400 -37.49 -100.60 -5.42
N SER A 401 -37.31 -99.27 -5.36
CA SER A 401 -36.18 -98.70 -4.62
C SER A 401 -36.43 -97.24 -4.20
N VAL A 402 -36.08 -96.99 -2.94
CA VAL A 402 -36.10 -95.76 -2.15
C VAL A 402 -34.71 -95.11 -2.24
N TYR A 403 -34.58 -93.78 -2.25
CA TYR A 403 -33.66 -93.09 -1.32
C TYR A 403 -33.95 -91.58 -1.21
N CYS A 404 -33.97 -91.15 0.05
CA CYS A 404 -34.22 -89.81 0.57
C CYS A 404 -33.00 -88.89 0.44
N GLY A 405 -33.25 -87.58 0.49
CA GLY A 405 -32.23 -86.55 0.73
C GLY A 405 -32.85 -85.19 1.09
N MET A 406 -33.11 -84.99 2.39
CA MET A 406 -33.42 -83.73 3.09
C MET A 406 -32.57 -83.77 4.39
N PRO A 407 -32.34 -82.70 5.22
CA PRO A 407 -33.04 -81.40 5.28
C PRO A 407 -32.22 -80.14 5.77
N ARG A 408 -32.92 -78.99 5.88
CA ARG A 408 -32.87 -77.93 6.97
C ARG A 408 -31.58 -77.07 7.12
N ASN A 409 -31.57 -75.80 7.55
CA ASN A 409 -32.42 -75.07 8.52
C ASN A 409 -32.20 -73.53 8.50
N PHE A 410 -33.19 -72.83 9.07
CA PHE A 410 -33.26 -71.45 9.60
C PHE A 410 -32.12 -71.00 10.54
N LYS A 411 -31.76 -69.70 10.55
CA LYS A 411 -31.94 -68.76 11.72
C LYS A 411 -31.46 -67.31 11.45
N ALA A 412 -32.08 -66.40 12.19
CA ALA A 412 -31.98 -64.93 12.24
C ALA A 412 -30.66 -64.36 12.83
N LEU A 413 -30.39 -63.06 12.64
CA LEU A 413 -30.15 -62.09 13.73
C LEU A 413 -30.10 -60.61 13.27
N HIS A 414 -30.48 -59.73 14.21
CA HIS A 414 -30.34 -58.27 14.30
C HIS A 414 -28.91 -57.73 14.12
N ASP A 415 -28.72 -56.47 13.66
CA ASP A 415 -28.13 -55.38 14.45
C ASP A 415 -27.99 -54.01 13.73
N ASN A 416 -27.86 -52.98 14.57
CA ASN A 416 -27.99 -51.51 14.41
C ASN A 416 -26.89 -50.75 13.60
N PRO A 417 -27.05 -49.43 13.35
CA PRO A 417 -26.22 -48.61 12.45
C PRO A 417 -25.06 -47.89 13.16
N PRO A 418 -24.10 -47.25 12.45
CA PRO A 418 -23.13 -46.38 13.08
C PRO A 418 -23.50 -44.90 12.96
N LYS A 419 -23.50 -44.21 14.12
CA LYS A 419 -23.16 -42.79 14.26
C LYS A 419 -21.69 -42.73 14.70
N PHE A 420 -20.89 -41.87 14.07
CA PHE A 420 -19.67 -41.34 14.68
C PHE A 420 -19.71 -39.82 14.58
N GLY A 421 -19.59 -39.16 15.74
CA GLY A 421 -19.42 -37.73 15.87
C GLY A 421 -17.95 -37.33 15.95
N LEU A 422 -17.67 -36.06 15.68
CA LEU A 422 -16.44 -35.39 16.07
C LEU A 422 -16.80 -34.08 16.79
N ARG A 423 -16.22 -33.90 17.98
CA ARG A 423 -16.31 -32.75 18.87
C ARG A 423 -14.96 -32.04 18.88
N ASN A 424 -14.98 -30.72 18.73
CA ASN A 424 -14.12 -29.64 19.26
C ASN A 424 -12.66 -29.91 19.73
N HIS A 425 -11.73 -29.04 19.27
CA HIS A 425 -10.81 -28.19 20.09
C HIS A 425 -10.08 -27.18 19.14
N ASN A 426 -10.18 -25.85 19.29
CA ASN A 426 -9.54 -24.90 20.23
C ASN A 426 -8.30 -24.16 19.66
N ARG A 427 -8.40 -22.82 19.59
CA ARG A 427 -7.40 -21.72 19.78
C ARG A 427 -5.90 -21.91 19.44
N HIS A 428 -5.37 -20.95 18.66
CA HIS A 428 -4.16 -20.14 18.97
C HIS A 428 -4.19 -18.85 18.11
N LYS A 429 -4.38 -17.67 18.71
CA LYS A 429 -3.38 -16.66 19.15
C LYS A 429 -2.63 -15.95 18.03
N SER A 430 -3.06 -14.71 17.80
CA SER A 430 -2.28 -13.58 17.32
C SER A 430 -1.35 -13.06 18.42
N THR A 431 -0.13 -12.73 18.03
CA THR A 431 0.72 -11.66 18.55
C THR A 431 1.51 -11.09 17.40
#